data_AF-A0A530LEP8-F1
#
_entry.id   AF-A0A530LEP8-F1
#
_cell.length_a   1.000
_cell.length_b   1.000
_cell.length_c   1.000
_cell.angle_alpha   90.00
_cell.angle_beta   90.00
_cell.angle_gamma   90.00
#
_symmetry.space_group_name_H-M   'P 1'
#
loop_
_entity.id
_entity.type
_entity.pdbx_description
1 polymer ?
#
loop_
_entity_poly.entity_id
_entity_poly.type
_entity_poly.pdbx_seq_one_letter_code
_entity_poly.pdbx_strand_id
1 'polypeptide(L)'
;MPHWLQLMLESLPTLLWAALIFTVPLTLLSFAFGLVLGLVVALVRLFGPKPLVAVVRFYVWIFRGTPLLVQLFLIFYGLPSIGILLDAFPAALIGFTLNIGAYSSEIIRAVIGSVPKGQWEAAYSIGMTWAQAMRRTILPQAGRVAVPPLSNT
;
A
#
# COMPACT_ATOMS: atom_id res chain seq x y z
N MET A 1 -14.63 12.12 41.10
CA MET A 1 -14.04 12.29 39.75
C MET A 1 -15.11 12.83 38.82
N PRO A 2 -14.77 13.65 37.82
CA PRO A 2 -15.75 14.10 36.81
C PRO A 2 -16.35 12.91 36.06
N HIS A 3 -17.63 12.98 35.69
CA HIS A 3 -18.36 11.89 35.02
C HIS A 3 -17.69 11.43 33.71
N TRP A 4 -17.18 12.37 32.91
CA TRP A 4 -16.46 12.07 31.67
C TRP A 4 -15.18 11.26 31.91
N LEU A 5 -14.48 11.50 33.03
CA LEU A 5 -13.24 10.78 33.36
C LEU A 5 -13.53 9.34 33.77
N GLN A 6 -14.62 9.12 34.51
CA GLN A 6 -15.09 7.76 34.83
C GLN A 6 -15.44 6.98 33.56
N LEU A 7 -16.22 7.59 32.65
CA LEU A 7 -16.58 6.95 31.39
C LEU A 7 -15.35 6.56 30.56
N MET A 8 -14.33 7.44 30.51
CA MET A 8 -13.07 7.14 29.83
C MET A 8 -12.34 5.95 30.45
N LEU A 9 -12.19 5.93 31.78
CA LEU A 9 -11.48 4.86 32.49
C LEU A 9 -12.21 3.51 32.36
N GLU A 10 -13.54 3.52 32.36
CA GLU A 10 -14.36 2.31 32.19
C GLU A 10 -14.31 1.78 30.75
N SER A 11 -14.26 2.67 29.75
CA SER A 11 -14.22 2.28 28.33
C SER A 11 -12.82 1.89 27.86
N LEU A 12 -11.77 2.38 28.53
CA LEU A 12 -10.38 2.22 28.10
C LEU A 12 -9.96 0.75 27.93
N PRO A 13 -10.25 -0.20 28.85
CA PRO A 13 -9.84 -1.59 28.69
C PRO A 13 -10.43 -2.25 27.45
N THR A 14 -11.73 -2.02 27.18
CA THR A 14 -12.41 -2.57 26.00
C THR A 14 -11.87 -1.98 24.71
N LEU A 15 -11.60 -0.67 24.67
CA LEU A 15 -11.01 -0.01 23.52
C LEU A 15 -9.58 -0.49 23.26
N LEU A 16 -8.76 -0.65 24.30
CA LEU A 16 -7.40 -1.19 24.18
C LEU A 16 -7.42 -2.64 23.69
N TRP A 17 -8.33 -3.46 24.21
CA TRP A 17 -8.50 -4.83 23.74
C TRP A 17 -8.89 -4.89 22.26
N ALA A 18 -9.89 -4.10 21.85
CA ALA A 18 -10.31 -4.01 20.46
C ALA A 18 -9.18 -3.49 19.55
N ALA A 19 -8.41 -2.50 20.01
CA ALA A 19 -7.27 -1.98 19.27
C ALA A 19 -6.18 -3.06 19.06
N LEU A 20 -5.87 -3.85 20.09
CA LEU A 20 -4.86 -4.90 20.01
C LEU A 20 -5.28 -6.08 19.13
N ILE A 21 -6.57 -6.44 19.12
CA ILE A 21 -7.06 -7.62 18.39
C ILE A 21 -7.51 -7.31 16.98
N PHE A 22 -8.06 -6.12 16.74
CA PHE A 22 -8.58 -5.77 15.42
C PHE A 22 -7.71 -4.73 14.73
N THR A 23 -7.50 -3.57 15.35
CA THR A 23 -6.81 -2.44 14.70
C THR A 23 -5.36 -2.77 14.37
N VAL A 24 -4.59 -3.30 15.33
CA VAL A 24 -3.17 -3.62 15.13
C VAL A 24 -2.98 -4.68 14.04
N PRO A 25 -3.66 -5.84 14.08
CA PRO A 25 -3.53 -6.84 13.02
C PRO A 25 -4.03 -6.33 11.67
N LEU A 26 -5.15 -5.61 11.62
CA LEU A 26 -5.69 -5.07 10.37
C LEU A 26 -4.70 -4.09 9.72
N THR A 27 -4.11 -3.18 10.50
CA THR A 27 -3.13 -2.21 10.02
C THR A 27 -1.87 -2.91 9.52
N LEU A 28 -1.30 -3.84 10.31
CA LEU A 28 -0.09 -4.56 9.93
C LEU A 28 -0.28 -5.38 8.65
N LEU A 29 -1.39 -6.11 8.54
CA LEU A 29 -1.69 -6.93 7.38
C LEU A 29 -1.99 -6.07 6.14
N SER A 30 -2.80 -5.02 6.29
CA SER A 30 -3.13 -4.11 5.17
C SER A 30 -1.90 -3.39 4.66
N PHE A 31 -1.02 -2.96 5.55
CA PHE A 31 0.25 -2.33 5.19
C PHE A 31 1.20 -3.33 4.51
N ALA A 32 1.36 -4.54 5.06
CA ALA A 32 2.23 -5.56 4.49
C ALA A 32 1.76 -5.97 3.07
N PHE A 33 0.48 -6.31 2.90
CA PHE A 33 -0.06 -6.67 1.58
C PHE A 33 -0.10 -5.47 0.63
N GLY A 34 -0.44 -4.29 1.14
CA GLY A 34 -0.43 -3.05 0.38
C GLY A 34 0.96 -2.71 -0.15
N LEU A 35 2.02 -2.87 0.65
CA LEU A 35 3.40 -2.67 0.20
C LEU A 35 3.81 -3.66 -0.88
N VAL A 36 3.48 -4.95 -0.72
CA VAL A 36 3.76 -5.98 -1.72
C VAL A 36 3.04 -5.65 -3.03
N LEU A 37 1.75 -5.33 -2.96
CA LEU A 37 0.95 -4.93 -4.11
C LEU A 37 1.51 -3.66 -4.77
N GLY A 38 1.86 -2.65 -3.96
CA GLY A 38 2.45 -1.40 -4.42
C GLY A 38 3.77 -1.61 -5.15
N LEU A 39 4.65 -2.48 -4.64
CA LEU A 39 5.90 -2.84 -5.29
C LEU A 39 5.65 -3.50 -6.65
N VAL A 40 4.77 -4.51 -6.71
CA VAL A 40 4.43 -5.20 -7.95
C VAL A 40 3.87 -4.22 -8.99
N VAL A 41 2.90 -3.39 -8.59
CA VAL A 41 2.27 -2.37 -9.45
C VAL A 41 3.31 -1.36 -9.94
N ALA A 42 4.23 -0.90 -9.08
CA ALA A 42 5.29 0.02 -9.45
C ALA A 42 6.25 -0.58 -10.48
N LEU A 43 6.70 -1.83 -10.26
CA LEU A 43 7.59 -2.54 -11.17
C LEU A 43 6.94 -2.76 -12.55
N VAL A 44 5.67 -3.18 -12.57
CA VAL A 44 4.91 -3.30 -13.82
C VAL A 44 4.84 -1.96 -14.55
N ARG A 45 4.57 -0.87 -13.85
CA ARG A 45 4.47 0.47 -14.47
C ARG A 45 5.79 0.99 -15.02
N LEU A 46 6.92 0.58 -14.44
CA LEU A 46 8.24 1.00 -14.85
C LEU A 46 8.81 0.14 -15.98
N PHE A 47 8.55 -1.18 -15.93
CA PHE A 47 9.29 -2.16 -16.74
C PHE A 47 8.39 -3.16 -17.50
N GLY A 48 7.08 -3.16 -17.24
CA GLY A 48 6.13 -4.09 -17.85
C GLY A 48 5.73 -3.72 -19.28
N PRO A 49 5.14 -4.67 -20.04
CA PRO A 49 4.65 -4.42 -21.39
C PRO A 49 3.43 -3.49 -21.38
N LYS A 50 3.23 -2.72 -22.47
CA LYS A 50 2.19 -1.69 -22.60
C LYS A 50 0.77 -2.14 -22.16
N PRO A 51 0.28 -3.35 -22.50
CA PRO A 51 -1.05 -3.79 -22.07
C PRO A 51 -1.15 -3.94 -20.55
N LEU A 52 -0.13 -4.54 -19.92
CA LEU A 52 -0.12 -4.73 -18.48
C LEU A 52 -0.01 -3.39 -17.74
N VAL A 53 0.79 -2.46 -18.27
CA VAL A 53 0.89 -1.08 -17.77
C VAL A 53 -0.46 -0.38 -17.81
N ALA A 54 -1.26 -0.57 -18.87
CA ALA A 54 -2.59 0.02 -18.97
C ALA A 54 -3.54 -0.49 -17.87
N VAL A 55 -3.54 -1.80 -17.60
CA VAL A 55 -4.36 -2.42 -16.54
C VAL A 55 -4.00 -1.85 -15.17
N VAL A 56 -2.71 -1.83 -14.83
CA VAL A 56 -2.30 -1.31 -13.51
C VAL A 56 -2.48 0.20 -13.39
N ARG A 57 -2.39 0.96 -14.48
CA ARG A 57 -2.73 2.39 -14.48
C ARG A 57 -4.20 2.62 -14.19
N PHE A 58 -5.08 1.81 -14.78
CA PHE A 58 -6.52 1.86 -14.52
C PHE A 58 -6.83 1.54 -13.04
N TYR A 59 -6.21 0.50 -12.49
CA TYR A 59 -6.26 0.20 -11.06
C TYR A 59 -5.83 1.41 -10.21
N VAL A 60 -4.65 1.98 -10.45
CA VAL A 60 -4.16 3.13 -9.67
C VAL A 60 -5.11 4.33 -9.79
N TRP A 61 -5.66 4.59 -10.98
CA TRP A 61 -6.61 5.66 -11.23
C TRP A 61 -7.90 5.49 -10.41
N ILE A 62 -8.46 4.29 -10.34
CA ILE A 62 -9.65 4.02 -9.52
C ILE A 62 -9.35 4.25 -8.03
N PHE A 63 -8.32 3.60 -7.50
CA PHE A 63 -8.13 3.54 -6.04
C PHE A 63 -7.59 4.84 -5.46
N ARG A 64 -6.86 5.64 -6.25
CA ARG A 64 -6.44 7.00 -5.85
C ARG A 64 -7.47 8.07 -6.22
N GLY A 65 -8.37 7.80 -7.17
CA GLY A 65 -9.40 8.73 -7.64
C GLY A 65 -10.73 8.63 -6.90
N THR A 66 -10.92 7.62 -6.05
CA THR A 66 -12.16 7.40 -5.29
C THR A 66 -11.91 7.44 -3.78
N PRO A 67 -12.85 7.97 -2.96
CA PRO A 67 -12.68 7.98 -1.51
C PRO A 67 -12.61 6.55 -0.95
N LEU A 68 -11.68 6.30 -0.02
CA LEU A 68 -11.52 5.01 0.65
C LEU A 68 -12.81 4.55 1.34
N LEU A 69 -13.56 5.49 1.94
CA LEU A 69 -14.84 5.17 2.55
C LEU A 69 -15.81 4.56 1.53
N VAL A 70 -15.91 5.12 0.32
CA VAL A 70 -16.77 4.60 -0.74
C VAL A 70 -16.31 3.21 -1.18
N GLN A 71 -14.99 2.97 -1.25
CA GLN A 71 -14.44 1.65 -1.58
C GLN A 71 -14.86 0.61 -0.53
N LEU A 72 -14.73 0.92 0.76
CA LEU A 72 -15.14 0.05 1.86
C LEU A 72 -16.65 -0.21 1.85
N PHE A 73 -17.46 0.83 1.62
CA PHE A 73 -18.91 0.71 1.50
C PHE A 73 -19.29 -0.22 0.34
N LEU A 74 -18.65 -0.07 -0.83
CA LEU A 74 -18.93 -0.92 -1.98
C LEU A 74 -18.53 -2.37 -1.72
N ILE A 75 -17.38 -2.61 -1.10
CA ILE A 75 -16.92 -3.97 -0.78
C ILE A 75 -17.87 -4.61 0.25
N PHE A 76 -18.25 -3.90 1.31
CA PHE A 76 -19.02 -4.48 2.40
C PHE A 76 -20.53 -4.58 2.09
N TYR A 77 -21.12 -3.54 1.51
CA TYR A 77 -22.57 -3.48 1.23
C TYR A 77 -22.92 -3.75 -0.24
N GLY A 78 -22.00 -3.48 -1.18
CA GLY A 78 -22.24 -3.69 -2.61
C GLY A 78 -22.06 -5.13 -3.06
N LEU A 79 -20.97 -5.80 -2.65
CA LEU A 79 -20.71 -7.21 -3.01
C LEU A 79 -21.84 -8.19 -2.62
N PRO A 80 -22.55 -8.02 -1.49
CA PRO A 80 -23.72 -8.86 -1.18
C PRO A 80 -24.78 -8.87 -2.29
N SER A 81 -24.94 -7.78 -3.05
CA SER A 81 -25.93 -7.71 -4.15
C SER A 81 -25.67 -8.70 -5.29
N ILE A 82 -24.42 -9.16 -5.43
CA ILE A 82 -23.99 -10.16 -6.40
C ILE A 82 -23.68 -11.52 -5.75
N GLY A 83 -24.13 -11.74 -4.50
CA GLY A 83 -23.99 -12.99 -3.78
C GLY A 83 -22.66 -13.20 -3.06
N ILE A 84 -21.80 -12.18 -3.00
CA ILE A 84 -20.51 -12.27 -2.28
C ILE A 84 -20.66 -11.64 -0.90
N LEU A 85 -20.68 -12.47 0.14
CA LEU A 85 -20.79 -12.06 1.53
C LEU A 85 -19.41 -12.10 2.19
N LEU A 86 -18.96 -10.96 2.71
CA LEU A 86 -17.70 -10.83 3.43
C LEU A 86 -17.95 -10.29 4.83
N ASP A 87 -17.31 -10.88 5.83
CA ASP A 87 -17.26 -10.31 7.16
C ASP A 87 -16.50 -8.97 7.15
N ALA A 88 -16.73 -8.14 8.17
CA ALA A 88 -16.17 -6.80 8.24
C ALA A 88 -14.64 -6.76 8.15
N PHE A 89 -13.95 -7.72 8.80
CA PHE A 89 -12.49 -7.78 8.81
C PHE A 89 -11.88 -8.05 7.42
N PRO A 90 -12.24 -9.13 6.69
CA PRO A 90 -11.71 -9.35 5.34
C PRO A 90 -12.15 -8.27 4.34
N ALA A 91 -13.37 -7.74 4.45
CA ALA A 91 -13.81 -6.62 3.62
C ALA A 91 -12.92 -5.38 3.81
N ALA A 92 -12.64 -5.02 5.07
CA ALA A 92 -11.73 -3.94 5.41
C ALA A 92 -10.30 -4.22 4.91
N LEU A 93 -9.77 -5.42 5.16
CA LEU A 93 -8.42 -5.81 4.76
C LEU A 93 -8.22 -5.69 3.25
N ILE A 94 -9.19 -6.13 2.44
CA ILE A 94 -9.16 -6.00 0.97
C ILE A 94 -9.16 -4.52 0.57
N GLY A 95 -10.10 -3.73 1.10
CA GLY A 95 -10.21 -2.31 0.75
C GLY A 95 -8.97 -1.51 1.11
N PHE A 96 -8.45 -1.68 2.33
CA PHE A 96 -7.22 -1.02 2.77
C PHE A 96 -6.00 -1.49 1.95
N THR A 97 -5.86 -2.79 1.69
CA THR A 97 -4.74 -3.33 0.88
C THR A 97 -4.71 -2.73 -0.53
N LEU A 98 -5.87 -2.67 -1.21
CA LEU A 98 -5.98 -2.11 -2.55
C LEU A 98 -5.70 -0.60 -2.55
N ASN A 99 -6.19 0.11 -1.54
CA ASN A 99 -5.93 1.55 -1.42
C ASN A 99 -4.44 1.83 -1.17
N ILE A 100 -3.88 1.24 -0.11
CA ILE A 100 -2.46 1.38 0.25
C ILE A 100 -1.56 0.95 -0.91
N GLY A 101 -1.89 -0.15 -1.60
CA GLY A 101 -1.14 -0.60 -2.76
C GLY A 101 -1.11 0.41 -3.90
N ALA A 102 -2.22 1.10 -4.17
CA ALA A 102 -2.27 2.12 -5.22
C ALA A 102 -1.39 3.33 -4.87
N TYR A 103 -1.47 3.85 -3.65
CA TYR A 103 -0.64 4.97 -3.18
C TYR A 103 0.84 4.58 -3.07
N SER A 104 1.13 3.43 -2.48
CA SER A 104 2.49 2.90 -2.33
C SER A 104 3.16 2.68 -3.70
N SER A 105 2.40 2.25 -4.71
CA SER A 105 2.95 2.09 -6.07
C SER A 105 3.49 3.38 -6.68
N GLU A 106 2.88 4.53 -6.35
CA GLU A 106 3.32 5.83 -6.85
C GLU A 106 4.53 6.34 -6.11
N ILE A 107 4.57 6.12 -4.79
CA ILE A 107 5.73 6.42 -3.96
C ILE A 107 6.93 5.60 -4.45
N ILE A 108 6.78 4.28 -4.57
CA ILE A 108 7.84 3.36 -5.02
C ILE A 108 8.32 3.74 -6.43
N ARG A 109 7.40 4.05 -7.35
CA ARG A 109 7.75 4.50 -8.70
C ARG A 109 8.55 5.81 -8.66
N ALA A 110 8.13 6.76 -7.84
CA ALA A 110 8.80 8.06 -7.71
C ALA A 110 10.20 7.93 -7.13
N VAL A 111 10.39 7.13 -6.07
CA VAL A 111 11.71 6.94 -5.43
C VAL A 111 12.68 6.11 -6.27
N ILE A 112 12.20 5.14 -7.06
CA ILE A 112 13.04 4.47 -8.06
C ILE A 112 13.45 5.48 -9.14
N GLY A 113 12.50 6.31 -9.59
CA GLY A 113 12.75 7.35 -10.59
C GLY A 113 13.64 8.49 -10.11
N SER A 114 13.78 8.71 -8.79
CA SER A 114 14.64 9.74 -8.22
C SER A 114 16.11 9.33 -8.12
N VAL A 115 16.44 8.05 -8.36
CA VAL A 115 17.84 7.60 -8.37
C VAL A 115 18.57 8.26 -9.56
N PRO A 116 19.70 8.96 -9.34
CA PRO A 116 20.39 9.69 -10.40
C PRO A 116 20.76 8.79 -11.57
N LYS A 117 20.60 9.28 -12.81
CA LYS A 117 20.92 8.53 -14.04
C LYS A 117 22.36 7.99 -14.05
N GLY A 118 23.32 8.74 -13.50
CA GLY A 118 24.71 8.29 -13.38
C GLY A 118 24.89 6.98 -12.60
N GLN A 119 24.01 6.66 -11.65
CA GLN A 119 24.05 5.37 -10.94
C GLN A 119 23.64 4.20 -11.85
N TRP A 120 22.67 4.44 -12.73
CA TRP A 120 22.25 3.48 -13.74
C TRP A 120 23.34 3.27 -14.78
N GLU A 121 23.87 4.36 -15.32
CA GLU A 121 24.93 4.35 -16.33
C GLU A 121 26.21 3.69 -15.81
N ALA A 122 26.62 4.00 -14.57
CA ALA A 122 27.78 3.37 -13.94
C ALA A 122 27.60 1.85 -13.75
N ALA A 123 26.41 1.41 -13.30
CA ALA A 123 26.11 -0.01 -13.14
C ALA A 123 26.20 -0.76 -14.48
N TYR A 124 25.63 -0.20 -15.55
CA TYR A 124 25.71 -0.79 -16.89
C TYR A 124 27.13 -0.76 -17.47
N SER A 125 27.91 0.29 -17.17
CA SER A 125 29.29 0.44 -17.66
C SER A 125 30.24 -0.62 -17.12
N ILE A 126 29.96 -1.16 -15.94
CA ILE A 126 30.70 -2.28 -15.34
C ILE A 126 30.08 -3.66 -15.66
N GLY A 127 29.19 -3.73 -16.65
CA GLY A 127 28.62 -4.98 -17.17
C GLY A 127 27.49 -5.58 -16.33
N MET A 128 26.87 -4.81 -15.42
CA MET A 128 25.72 -5.34 -14.67
C MET A 128 24.51 -5.55 -15.59
N THR A 129 23.83 -6.69 -15.44
CA THR A 129 22.49 -6.88 -15.99
C THR A 129 21.48 -5.97 -15.30
N TRP A 130 20.32 -5.75 -15.92
CA TRP A 130 19.25 -4.95 -15.32
C TRP A 130 18.88 -5.43 -13.90
N ALA A 131 18.79 -6.75 -13.68
CA ALA A 131 18.47 -7.31 -12.37
C ALA A 131 19.58 -7.06 -11.34
N GLN A 132 20.85 -7.12 -11.77
CA GLN A 132 21.99 -6.80 -10.90
C GLN A 132 22.02 -5.31 -10.54
N ALA A 133 21.87 -4.42 -11.51
CA ALA A 133 21.80 -2.97 -11.29
C ALA A 133 20.64 -2.61 -10.34
N MET A 134 19.46 -3.17 -10.60
CA MET A 134 18.27 -2.97 -9.77
C MET A 134 18.51 -3.43 -8.33
N ARG A 135 18.96 -4.67 -8.13
CA ARG A 135 19.12 -5.26 -6.80
C ARG A 135 20.27 -4.66 -6.00
N ARG A 136 21.39 -4.34 -6.66
CA ARG A 136 22.65 -3.97 -5.98
C ARG A 136 22.87 -2.46 -5.88
N THR A 137 22.32 -1.68 -6.80
CA THR A 137 22.57 -0.24 -6.88
C THR A 137 21.30 0.57 -6.64
N ILE A 138 20.24 0.30 -7.39
CA ILE A 138 19.05 1.17 -7.44
C ILE A 138 18.13 0.97 -6.23
N LEU A 139 17.67 -0.27 -5.97
CA LEU A 139 16.75 -0.56 -4.87
C LEU A 139 17.28 -0.18 -3.49
N PRO A 140 18.57 -0.39 -3.13
CA PRO A 140 19.09 0.04 -1.83
C PRO A 140 19.05 1.56 -1.65
N GLN A 141 19.29 2.33 -2.71
CA GLN A 141 19.22 3.80 -2.67
C GLN A 141 17.77 4.28 -2.61
N ALA A 142 16.92 3.76 -3.50
CA ALA A 142 15.50 4.07 -3.54
C ALA A 142 14.81 3.69 -2.21
N GLY A 143 15.16 2.55 -1.62
CA GLY A 143 14.61 2.06 -0.35
C GLY A 143 14.86 3.01 0.82
N ARG A 144 16.05 3.61 0.92
CA ARG A 144 16.35 4.62 1.95
C ARG A 144 15.47 5.87 1.81
N VAL A 145 15.21 6.29 0.58
CA VAL A 145 14.33 7.42 0.27
C VAL A 145 12.84 7.07 0.42
N ALA A 146 12.49 5.79 0.27
CA ALA A 146 11.11 5.29 0.33
C ALA A 146 10.53 5.26 1.75
N VAL A 147 11.35 5.08 2.80
CA VAL A 147 10.85 4.88 4.17
C VAL A 147 9.97 6.04 4.66
N PRO A 148 10.40 7.33 4.60
CA PRO A 148 9.56 8.43 5.08
C PRO A 148 8.20 8.55 4.37
N PRO A 149 8.12 8.57 3.02
CA PRO A 149 6.83 8.71 2.34
C PRO A 149 5.93 7.47 2.48
N LEU A 150 6.49 6.27 2.54
CA LEU A 150 5.70 5.04 2.76
C LEU A 150 5.07 4.99 4.16
N SER A 151 5.68 5.62 5.16
CA SER A 151 5.14 5.70 6.52
C SER A 151 4.06 6.78 6.69
N ASN A 152 3.86 7.65 5.69
CA ASN A 152 2.88 8.75 5.73
C ASN A 152 1.63 8.45 4.86
N THR A 153 1.39 7.18 4.57
CA THR A 153 0.23 6.67 3.81
C THR A 153 -0.61 5.80 4.72
#